data_AF-A0A954RYC3-F1
#
_entry.id   AF-A0A954RYC3-F1
#
_cell.length_a   1.000
_cell.length_b   1.000
_cell.length_c   1.000
_cell.angle_alpha   90.00
_cell.angle_beta   90.00
_cell.angle_gamma   90.00
#
_symmetry.space_group_name_H-M   'P 1'
#
loop_
_entity.id
_entity.type
_entity.pdbx_description
1 polymer ?
#
loop_
_entity_poly.entity_id
_entity_poly.type
_entity_poly.pdbx_seq_one_letter_code
_entity_poly.pdbx_strand_id
1 'polypeptide(L)'
;MAKEKSRSQSTGLTAAASGSQGDKRCGLCGKTTNLIETECCGNWICDDEHEYKLFSFDRNSCSRNHRRFTLCGFHHDEGHEGDWKECPKCREAFDTEDYVYYGTNEYNFEVLADPPQFEPTKCSQCGRTIDRARENHSISGDDYVCQDCAGDKLGDVANLVRSGWYADSSDSDDFEELTFEEVLQQLTQEDEWLPVDAIQAVQETPDLYVDALIRSIEDATAAKIAGEEPSGGTHFLALFLLTELEVQKAWPAILAAISLPGDGSFELFGEAQVGYLGRILAFFLADRVDELEAIVLNREFNEPLRTQAPEVFLYWVRDERMTRQEAVTHLLRLLRIAVDTDDGILAFAVVYELTTLGSPEILPEIREAFERGLIEESLLELDTVECTLDGTDDCFQDALEDCPPTGILDTFEALEHWCIFAPDSMPDEMFDEDYYERAFELLARNNAGPMLQNLDFDVDDMEKSGMWRMQVDDMDMSAPGNIPGSIPGPIRNQGLQVGRNDPCPCGSGKKFKKCCGK
;
A
#
# COMPACT_ATOMS: atom_id res chain seq x y z
N MET A 1 44.88 49.86 -7.21
CA MET A 1 44.31 50.14 -8.55
C MET A 1 44.92 49.19 -9.57
N ALA A 2 44.11 48.76 -10.53
CA ALA A 2 44.35 47.82 -11.63
C ALA A 2 45.79 47.44 -12.04
N LYS A 3 45.99 46.14 -12.31
CA LYS A 3 46.47 45.67 -13.62
C LYS A 3 46.12 44.20 -13.86
N GLU A 4 45.71 43.90 -15.09
CA GLU A 4 45.43 42.54 -15.57
C GLU A 4 46.72 41.69 -15.61
N LYS A 5 46.57 40.36 -15.60
CA LYS A 5 47.46 39.47 -16.34
C LYS A 5 46.70 38.34 -17.01
N SER A 6 46.92 38.21 -18.30
CA SER A 6 46.48 37.10 -19.14
C SER A 6 47.52 35.98 -19.19
N ARG A 7 47.02 34.74 -19.23
CA ARG A 7 47.42 33.61 -20.11
C ARG A 7 48.92 33.41 -20.46
N SER A 8 49.46 32.25 -20.07
CA SER A 8 50.53 31.56 -20.83
C SER A 8 50.49 30.05 -20.61
N GLN A 9 50.49 29.26 -21.68
CA GLN A 9 50.63 27.79 -21.68
C GLN A 9 52.10 27.38 -21.90
N SER A 10 52.51 26.25 -21.32
CA SER A 10 53.60 25.37 -21.82
C SER A 10 53.62 24.07 -20.98
N THR A 11 53.09 22.93 -21.44
CA THR A 11 53.78 21.90 -22.25
C THR A 11 55.04 21.29 -21.62
N GLY A 12 55.00 20.01 -21.25
CA GLY A 12 56.23 19.21 -21.08
C GLY A 12 56.17 17.99 -20.15
N LEU A 13 56.04 16.80 -20.74
CA LEU A 13 56.72 15.53 -20.36
C LEU A 13 56.34 14.80 -19.05
N THR A 14 55.53 13.75 -19.25
CA THR A 14 55.73 12.36 -18.74
C THR A 14 56.61 12.13 -17.51
N ALA A 15 55.99 11.67 -16.41
CA ALA A 15 56.64 10.83 -15.41
C ALA A 15 55.62 9.85 -14.80
N ALA A 16 55.64 8.60 -15.26
CA ALA A 16 54.98 7.51 -14.55
C ALA A 16 55.87 7.09 -13.37
N ALA A 17 55.49 7.47 -12.14
CA ALA A 17 56.17 7.04 -10.93
C ALA A 17 55.21 7.06 -9.73
N SER A 18 54.76 5.86 -9.33
CA SER A 18 54.37 5.50 -7.96
C SER A 18 53.64 6.58 -7.14
N GLY A 19 52.33 6.73 -7.35
CA GLY A 19 51.48 7.37 -6.36
C GLY A 19 51.43 6.53 -5.08
N SER A 20 51.75 7.16 -3.94
CA SER A 20 51.42 6.63 -2.61
C SER A 20 49.93 6.30 -2.52
N GLN A 21 49.55 5.31 -1.69
CA GLN A 21 48.16 5.11 -1.26
C GLN A 21 47.69 6.31 -0.41
N GLY A 22 47.39 7.43 -1.07
CA GLY A 22 46.81 8.61 -0.47
C GLY A 22 45.30 8.58 -0.67
N ASP A 23 44.58 8.27 0.40
CA ASP A 23 43.14 8.43 0.61
C ASP A 23 42.28 8.19 -0.65
N LYS A 24 42.02 6.89 -0.92
CA LYS A 24 40.89 6.49 -1.76
C LYS A 24 39.64 7.21 -1.26
N ARG A 25 38.91 7.81 -2.19
CA ARG A 25 37.65 8.51 -1.93
C ARG A 25 36.71 8.35 -3.11
N CYS A 26 35.41 8.36 -2.85
CA CYS A 26 34.37 8.45 -3.87
C CYS A 26 34.59 9.71 -4.70
N GLY A 27 34.76 9.57 -6.02
CA GLY A 27 34.98 10.71 -6.90
C GLY A 27 33.76 11.61 -7.12
N LEU A 28 32.56 11.16 -6.73
CA LEU A 28 31.32 11.94 -6.80
C LEU A 28 31.05 12.72 -5.49
N CYS A 29 30.95 12.04 -4.35
CA CYS A 29 30.57 12.65 -3.07
C CYS A 29 31.73 12.92 -2.10
N GLY A 30 32.93 12.38 -2.36
CA GLY A 30 34.12 12.57 -1.52
C GLY A 30 34.21 11.70 -0.26
N LYS A 31 33.23 10.83 0.05
CA LYS A 31 33.33 9.83 1.13
C LYS A 31 34.63 9.01 1.02
N THR A 32 35.26 8.67 2.14
CA THR A 32 36.51 7.87 2.20
C THR A 32 36.32 6.44 2.71
N THR A 33 35.12 6.12 3.20
CA THR A 33 34.71 4.81 3.72
C THR A 33 33.82 4.08 2.71
N ASN A 34 33.75 2.75 2.84
CA ASN A 34 32.87 1.89 2.05
C ASN A 34 32.99 2.12 0.53
N LEU A 35 34.18 1.84 -0.04
CA LEU A 35 34.52 2.18 -1.42
C LEU A 35 34.77 0.95 -2.30
N ILE A 36 34.12 0.93 -3.46
CA ILE A 36 34.36 -0.02 -4.55
C ILE A 36 34.96 0.71 -5.76
N GLU A 37 35.45 -0.07 -6.73
CA GLU A 37 35.92 0.41 -8.03
C GLU A 37 34.84 0.09 -9.07
N THR A 38 34.42 1.06 -9.90
CA THR A 38 33.34 0.86 -10.87
C THR A 38 33.77 -0.05 -12.01
N GLU A 39 32.95 -1.05 -12.34
CA GLU A 39 33.22 -1.99 -13.44
C GLU A 39 33.27 -1.27 -14.80
N CYS A 40 32.41 -0.28 -14.99
CA CYS A 40 32.29 0.48 -16.24
C CYS A 40 33.46 1.43 -16.55
N CYS A 41 34.12 2.02 -15.54
CA CYS A 41 35.13 3.05 -15.76
C CYS A 41 36.33 3.09 -14.79
N GLY A 42 36.46 2.13 -13.86
CA GLY A 42 37.61 2.02 -12.96
C GLY A 42 37.77 3.17 -11.95
N ASN A 43 36.67 3.87 -11.61
CA ASN A 43 36.69 4.98 -10.66
C ASN A 43 36.30 4.50 -9.26
N TRP A 44 36.92 5.07 -8.22
CA TRP A 44 36.53 4.81 -6.83
C TRP A 44 35.21 5.52 -6.50
N ILE A 45 34.23 4.77 -6.01
CA ILE A 45 32.87 5.22 -5.67
C ILE A 45 32.44 4.62 -4.33
N CYS A 46 31.53 5.27 -3.60
CA CYS A 46 30.99 4.70 -2.35
C CYS A 46 29.82 3.76 -2.64
N ASP A 47 29.78 2.65 -1.92
CA ASP A 47 28.87 1.54 -2.16
C ASP A 47 27.77 1.40 -1.11
N ASP A 48 26.95 2.43 -1.07
CA ASP A 48 25.84 2.53 -0.12
C ASP A 48 24.54 2.03 -0.78
N GLU A 49 24.63 1.14 -1.79
CA GLU A 49 23.46 0.57 -2.49
C GLU A 49 22.59 -0.31 -1.56
N HIS A 50 23.19 -0.94 -0.54
CA HIS A 50 22.45 -1.65 0.52
C HIS A 50 21.67 -0.71 1.46
N GLU A 51 21.93 0.61 1.45
CA GLU A 51 21.12 1.62 2.15
C GLU A 51 19.96 2.15 1.25
N TYR A 52 19.84 1.67 0.01
CA TYR A 52 18.77 2.08 -0.89
C TYR A 52 17.48 1.30 -0.60
N LYS A 53 16.44 2.02 -0.18
CA LYS A 53 15.09 1.48 -0.04
C LYS A 53 14.44 1.36 -1.41
N LEU A 54 13.89 0.19 -1.76
CA LEU A 54 13.06 0.03 -2.95
C LEU A 54 11.92 1.06 -2.95
N PHE A 55 11.49 1.49 -4.13
CA PHE A 55 10.42 2.48 -4.36
C PHE A 55 10.58 3.88 -3.71
N SER A 56 11.64 4.15 -2.94
CA SER A 56 11.89 5.48 -2.37
C SER A 56 12.29 6.55 -3.40
N PHE A 57 12.73 6.14 -4.59
CA PHE A 57 13.41 7.00 -5.59
C PHE A 57 14.63 7.79 -5.05
N ASP A 58 15.16 7.42 -3.87
CA ASP A 58 16.24 8.14 -3.20
C ASP A 58 17.53 8.23 -4.03
N ARG A 59 18.19 9.38 -3.90
CA ARG A 59 19.45 9.70 -4.58
C ARG A 59 20.68 9.58 -3.67
N ASN A 60 20.57 8.80 -2.60
CA ASN A 60 21.57 8.63 -1.54
C ASN A 60 22.81 7.79 -1.96
N SER A 61 22.62 6.72 -2.75
CA SER A 61 23.70 5.82 -3.16
C SER A 61 24.42 6.30 -4.44
N CYS A 62 25.74 6.50 -4.35
CA CYS A 62 26.55 6.91 -5.52
C CYS A 62 26.76 5.77 -6.52
N SER A 63 27.09 4.55 -6.06
CA SER A 63 27.29 3.36 -6.93
C SER A 63 26.06 3.09 -7.80
N ARG A 64 24.90 2.95 -7.15
CA ARG A 64 23.60 2.73 -7.80
C ARG A 64 23.26 3.83 -8.81
N ASN A 65 23.40 5.10 -8.44
CA ASN A 65 23.03 6.22 -9.31
C ASN A 65 23.99 6.41 -10.48
N HIS A 66 25.28 6.10 -10.30
CA HIS A 66 26.22 6.07 -11.42
C HIS A 66 25.87 4.96 -12.43
N ARG A 67 25.54 3.75 -11.95
CA ARG A 67 25.09 2.64 -12.82
C ARG A 67 23.79 2.99 -13.56
N ARG A 68 22.76 3.40 -12.84
CA ARG A 68 21.40 3.63 -13.39
C ARG A 68 21.22 4.93 -14.19
N PHE A 69 21.92 6.00 -13.85
CA PHE A 69 21.64 7.34 -14.41
C PHE A 69 22.82 7.93 -15.21
N THR A 70 23.72 7.12 -15.77
CA THR A 70 24.76 7.63 -16.68
C THR A 70 24.85 6.83 -17.96
N LEU A 71 25.23 7.50 -19.06
CA LEU A 71 25.55 6.81 -20.32
C LEU A 71 26.74 5.86 -20.14
N CYS A 72 27.64 6.12 -19.19
CA CYS A 72 28.76 5.25 -18.85
C CYS A 72 28.30 3.93 -18.22
N GLY A 73 27.30 3.96 -17.34
CA GLY A 73 26.68 2.77 -16.75
C GLY A 73 25.91 1.98 -17.80
N PHE A 74 24.95 2.62 -18.47
CA PHE A 74 24.15 1.99 -19.53
C PHE A 74 24.99 1.34 -20.64
N HIS A 75 26.06 2.02 -21.11
CA HIS A 75 26.96 1.46 -22.14
C HIS A 75 27.68 0.18 -21.69
N HIS A 76 28.03 0.09 -20.41
CA HIS A 76 28.64 -1.10 -19.84
C HIS A 76 27.63 -2.24 -19.68
N ASP A 77 26.46 -1.94 -19.12
CA ASP A 77 25.44 -2.94 -18.79
C ASP A 77 24.83 -3.56 -20.08
N GLU A 78 24.71 -2.79 -21.16
CA GLU A 78 24.35 -3.27 -22.51
C GLU A 78 25.50 -3.94 -23.28
N GLY A 79 26.70 -4.03 -22.69
CA GLY A 79 27.87 -4.68 -23.30
C GLY A 79 28.35 -4.02 -24.60
N HIS A 80 28.23 -2.70 -24.73
CA HIS A 80 28.59 -1.99 -25.95
C HIS A 80 30.12 -1.86 -26.13
N GLU A 81 30.60 -2.02 -27.36
CA GLU A 81 32.01 -1.80 -27.70
C GLU A 81 32.31 -0.30 -27.92
N GLY A 82 33.46 0.17 -27.40
CA GLY A 82 33.98 1.53 -27.65
C GLY A 82 33.90 2.48 -26.45
N ASP A 83 33.93 3.78 -26.73
CA ASP A 83 33.67 4.86 -25.75
C ASP A 83 32.20 5.26 -25.82
N TRP A 84 31.52 5.33 -24.68
CA TRP A 84 30.10 5.67 -24.57
C TRP A 84 29.76 7.04 -25.16
N LYS A 85 30.71 7.99 -25.19
CA LYS A 85 30.50 9.35 -25.72
C LYS A 85 30.29 9.38 -27.23
N GLU A 86 30.84 8.39 -27.94
CA GLU A 86 30.81 8.27 -29.40
C GLU A 86 29.98 7.05 -29.86
N CYS A 87 29.30 6.38 -28.92
CA CYS A 87 28.55 5.14 -29.18
C CYS A 87 27.18 5.45 -29.82
N PRO A 88 26.92 5.04 -31.09
CA PRO A 88 25.66 5.34 -31.75
C PRO A 88 24.47 4.68 -31.07
N LYS A 89 24.64 3.46 -30.54
CA LYS A 89 23.59 2.76 -29.80
C LYS A 89 23.15 3.50 -28.55
N CYS A 90 24.10 4.02 -27.75
CA CYS A 90 23.78 4.85 -26.58
C CYS A 90 23.13 6.17 -26.97
N ARG A 91 23.39 6.69 -28.17
CA ARG A 91 22.70 7.88 -28.69
C ARG A 91 21.27 7.59 -29.15
N GLU A 92 21.02 6.42 -29.75
CA GLU A 92 19.72 6.03 -30.29
C GLU A 92 18.77 5.44 -29.23
N ALA A 93 19.30 4.92 -28.11
CA ALA A 93 18.52 4.34 -27.02
C ALA A 93 17.64 5.34 -26.22
N PHE A 94 17.94 6.64 -26.32
CA PHE A 94 17.24 7.68 -25.56
C PHE A 94 16.84 8.85 -26.46
N ASP A 95 15.75 9.53 -26.10
CA ASP A 95 15.44 10.82 -26.70
C ASP A 95 16.52 11.88 -26.38
N THR A 96 16.41 13.06 -26.96
CA THR A 96 17.50 14.06 -26.86
C THR A 96 17.57 14.74 -25.49
N GLU A 97 16.48 14.80 -24.73
CA GLU A 97 16.47 15.34 -23.36
C GLU A 97 17.13 14.36 -22.39
N ASP A 98 16.70 13.10 -22.42
CA ASP A 98 17.23 12.03 -21.55
C ASP A 98 18.70 11.71 -21.87
N TYR A 99 19.07 11.62 -23.15
CA TYR A 99 20.47 11.42 -23.57
C TYR A 99 21.39 12.50 -23.01
N VAL A 100 20.95 13.77 -23.05
CA VAL A 100 21.73 14.89 -22.52
C VAL A 100 21.79 14.85 -21.00
N TYR A 101 20.70 14.50 -20.31
CA TYR A 101 20.72 14.31 -18.86
C TYR A 101 21.72 13.22 -18.46
N TYR A 102 21.59 12.00 -18.99
CA TYR A 102 22.48 10.88 -18.65
C TYR A 102 23.94 11.14 -19.03
N GLY A 103 24.21 11.95 -20.06
CA GLY A 103 25.56 12.36 -20.43
C GLY A 103 26.15 13.54 -19.65
N THR A 104 25.36 14.31 -18.88
CA THR A 104 25.83 15.58 -18.27
C THR A 104 25.49 15.79 -16.79
N ASN A 105 24.70 14.90 -16.18
CA ASN A 105 24.28 15.02 -14.78
C ASN A 105 25.42 14.79 -13.76
N GLU A 106 25.09 15.08 -12.50
CA GLU A 106 25.94 15.01 -11.31
C GLU A 106 26.54 13.63 -10.98
N TYR A 107 26.07 12.54 -11.60
CA TYR A 107 26.60 11.18 -11.37
C TYR A 107 27.73 10.80 -12.34
N ASN A 108 28.04 11.65 -13.32
CA ASN A 108 29.11 11.42 -14.29
C ASN A 108 30.48 11.85 -13.75
N PHE A 109 31.47 10.94 -13.77
CA PHE A 109 32.88 11.29 -13.56
C PHE A 109 33.46 12.11 -14.71
N GLU A 110 32.98 11.86 -15.94
CA GLU A 110 33.30 12.62 -17.14
C GLU A 110 32.00 12.96 -17.87
N VAL A 111 31.77 14.24 -18.18
CA VAL A 111 30.56 14.69 -18.87
C VAL A 111 30.75 14.78 -20.38
N LEU A 112 29.66 14.60 -21.12
CA LEU A 112 29.59 14.81 -22.57
C LEU A 112 29.94 16.27 -22.89
N ALA A 113 30.98 16.48 -23.71
CA ALA A 113 31.60 17.79 -23.88
C ALA A 113 30.82 18.77 -24.79
N ASP A 114 30.03 18.25 -25.74
CA ASP A 114 29.20 19.03 -26.66
C ASP A 114 27.80 18.35 -26.79
N PRO A 115 26.95 18.45 -25.76
CA PRO A 115 25.64 17.81 -25.77
C PRO A 115 24.72 18.42 -26.84
N PRO A 116 23.91 17.61 -27.54
CA PRO A 116 22.93 18.13 -28.50
C PRO A 116 21.92 19.07 -27.82
N GLN A 117 21.47 20.10 -28.54
CA GLN A 117 20.42 21.00 -28.05
C GLN A 117 19.05 20.38 -28.30
N PHE A 118 18.14 20.58 -27.35
CA PHE A 118 16.74 20.17 -27.43
C PHE A 118 15.81 21.27 -26.91
N GLU A 119 14.53 21.19 -27.27
CA GLU A 119 13.48 21.98 -26.63
C GLU A 119 13.00 21.23 -25.38
N PRO A 120 13.11 21.81 -24.16
CA PRO A 120 12.68 21.13 -22.94
C PRO A 120 11.21 20.75 -22.97
N THR A 121 10.92 19.58 -22.42
CA THR A 121 9.56 19.12 -22.16
C THR A 121 8.75 20.19 -21.42
N LYS A 122 7.51 20.38 -21.85
CA LYS A 122 6.55 21.30 -21.24
C LYS A 122 5.29 20.54 -20.85
N CYS A 123 4.69 20.96 -19.74
CA CYS A 123 3.35 20.53 -19.36
C CYS A 123 2.35 20.92 -20.46
N SER A 124 1.62 19.95 -21.01
CA SER A 124 0.59 20.16 -22.03
C SER A 124 -0.56 21.05 -21.53
N GLN A 125 -0.85 21.03 -20.23
CA GLN A 125 -1.91 21.84 -19.61
C GLN A 125 -1.46 23.28 -19.27
N CYS A 126 -0.41 23.46 -18.46
CA CYS A 126 -0.01 24.81 -17.99
C CYS A 126 1.15 25.45 -18.75
N GLY A 127 1.79 24.73 -19.68
CA GLY A 127 2.92 25.21 -20.49
C GLY A 127 4.24 25.40 -19.72
N ARG A 128 4.31 25.08 -18.41
CA ARG A 128 5.55 25.16 -17.63
C ARG A 128 6.57 24.14 -18.15
N THR A 129 7.86 24.48 -18.16
CA THR A 129 8.93 23.50 -18.39
C THR A 129 8.98 22.49 -17.25
N ILE A 130 9.16 21.21 -17.59
CA ILE A 130 9.35 20.10 -16.66
C ILE A 130 10.82 19.68 -16.75
N ASP A 131 11.52 19.54 -15.62
CA ASP A 131 12.80 18.81 -15.59
C ASP A 131 12.47 17.32 -15.42
N ARG A 132 12.27 16.60 -16.53
CA ARG A 132 11.87 15.17 -16.53
C ARG A 132 12.77 14.31 -15.64
N ALA A 133 14.03 14.70 -15.49
CA ALA A 133 15.00 13.95 -14.73
C ALA A 133 15.04 14.29 -13.23
N ARG A 134 14.25 15.26 -12.73
CA ARG A 134 14.22 15.69 -11.31
C ARG A 134 12.84 15.99 -10.74
N GLU A 135 11.85 16.28 -11.58
CA GLU A 135 10.49 16.60 -11.20
C GLU A 135 9.53 15.45 -11.55
N ASN A 136 8.60 15.15 -10.65
CA ASN A 136 7.52 14.20 -10.93
C ASN A 136 6.64 14.74 -12.06
N HIS A 137 6.27 13.85 -12.96
CA HIS A 137 5.43 14.15 -14.11
C HIS A 137 4.73 12.87 -14.59
N SER A 138 3.60 13.03 -15.27
CA SER A 138 2.84 11.94 -15.88
C SER A 138 2.98 12.03 -17.40
N ILE A 139 2.98 10.87 -18.07
CA ILE A 139 3.09 10.75 -19.53
C ILE A 139 1.82 10.06 -20.03
N SER A 140 1.21 10.56 -21.09
CA SER A 140 0.05 9.94 -21.74
C SER A 140 0.17 10.12 -23.26
N GLY A 141 0.55 9.04 -23.95
CA GLY A 141 1.00 9.13 -25.35
C GLY A 141 2.21 10.06 -25.47
N ASP A 142 2.13 11.06 -26.34
CA ASP A 142 3.17 12.08 -26.53
C ASP A 142 3.07 13.26 -25.53
N ASP A 143 2.00 13.33 -24.71
CA ASP A 143 1.75 14.45 -23.79
C ASP A 143 2.38 14.24 -22.42
N TYR A 144 3.03 15.31 -21.92
CA TYR A 144 3.63 15.37 -20.59
C TYR A 144 2.82 16.31 -19.68
N VAL A 145 2.53 15.89 -18.45
CA VAL A 145 1.82 16.68 -17.44
C VAL A 145 2.69 16.82 -16.19
N CYS A 146 2.90 18.04 -15.69
CA CYS A 146 3.75 18.28 -14.50
C CYS A 146 3.04 17.90 -13.20
N GLN A 147 3.79 17.57 -12.13
CA GLN A 147 3.22 17.19 -10.82
C GLN A 147 2.04 18.05 -10.35
N ASP A 148 2.13 19.39 -10.44
CA ASP A 148 1.04 20.28 -9.98
C ASP A 148 -0.24 20.03 -10.78
N CYS A 149 -0.15 19.95 -12.11
CA CYS A 149 -1.29 19.71 -12.99
C CYS A 149 -1.69 18.23 -13.05
N ALA A 150 -0.79 17.31 -12.69
CA ALA A 150 -1.09 15.91 -12.44
C ALA A 150 -1.82 15.74 -11.10
N GLY A 151 -1.56 16.62 -10.13
CA GLY A 151 -2.28 16.76 -8.86
C GLY A 151 -3.64 17.43 -9.04
N ASP A 152 -3.74 18.48 -9.86
CA ASP A 152 -5.02 18.99 -10.34
C ASP A 152 -5.76 17.90 -11.14
N LYS A 153 -5.06 17.08 -11.93
CA LYS A 153 -5.60 15.84 -12.50
C LYS A 153 -5.84 14.72 -11.50
N LEU A 154 -5.36 14.75 -10.26
CA LEU A 154 -5.78 13.79 -9.21
C LEU A 154 -6.97 14.34 -8.43
N GLY A 155 -7.16 15.66 -8.39
CA GLY A 155 -8.45 16.27 -8.08
C GLY A 155 -9.48 15.98 -9.19
N ASP A 156 -9.09 16.13 -10.45
CA ASP A 156 -9.93 15.86 -11.62
C ASP A 156 -10.02 14.38 -11.98
N VAL A 157 -9.15 13.49 -11.46
CA VAL A 157 -9.30 12.01 -11.51
C VAL A 157 -9.94 11.48 -10.24
N ALA A 158 -9.90 12.16 -9.10
CA ALA A 158 -10.93 11.95 -8.08
C ALA A 158 -12.31 12.35 -8.65
N ASN A 159 -12.40 13.45 -9.42
CA ASN A 159 -13.62 13.82 -10.12
C ASN A 159 -13.91 12.94 -11.36
N LEU A 160 -12.93 12.37 -12.07
CA LEU A 160 -13.11 11.42 -13.21
C LEU A 160 -13.21 9.95 -12.77
N VAL A 161 -12.88 9.60 -11.53
CA VAL A 161 -13.32 8.35 -10.91
C VAL A 161 -14.78 8.55 -10.51
N ARG A 162 -15.10 9.68 -9.85
CA ARG A 162 -16.46 10.17 -9.58
C ARG A 162 -17.28 10.60 -10.83
N SER A 163 -16.78 10.45 -12.06
CA SER A 163 -17.55 10.77 -13.29
C SER A 163 -17.10 10.04 -14.57
N GLY A 164 -16.26 9.00 -14.47
CA GLY A 164 -15.52 8.50 -15.64
C GLY A 164 -15.06 7.05 -15.63
N TRP A 165 -15.23 6.29 -14.53
CA TRP A 165 -15.26 4.82 -14.61
C TRP A 165 -16.68 4.28 -14.87
N TYR A 166 -17.69 5.16 -14.83
CA TYR A 166 -19.06 4.91 -15.27
C TYR A 166 -19.42 5.60 -16.61
N ALA A 167 -18.47 6.28 -17.27
CA ALA A 167 -18.74 7.08 -18.47
C ALA A 167 -18.21 6.47 -19.77
N ASP A 168 -18.79 5.35 -20.19
CA ASP A 168 -18.93 5.03 -21.63
C ASP A 168 -20.39 5.27 -22.10
N SER A 169 -20.86 6.50 -21.83
CA SER A 169 -22.14 7.03 -22.30
C SER A 169 -21.97 8.49 -22.74
N SER A 170 -21.03 8.75 -23.65
CA SER A 170 -20.82 10.07 -24.24
C SER A 170 -21.96 10.47 -25.20
N ASP A 171 -23.16 10.78 -24.66
CA ASP A 171 -24.21 11.55 -25.34
C ASP A 171 -25.40 11.97 -24.42
N SER A 172 -25.13 12.55 -23.23
CA SER A 172 -26.14 13.36 -22.51
C SER A 172 -25.54 14.34 -21.48
N ASP A 173 -25.76 15.64 -21.68
CA ASP A 173 -25.63 16.71 -20.66
C ASP A 173 -26.79 16.68 -19.63
N ASP A 174 -27.47 15.53 -19.48
CA ASP A 174 -28.64 15.29 -18.63
C ASP A 174 -28.34 14.10 -17.69
N PHE A 175 -27.71 14.36 -16.55
CA PHE A 175 -27.80 13.45 -15.40
C PHE A 175 -29.22 13.59 -14.84
N GLU A 176 -30.11 12.64 -15.15
CA GLU A 176 -31.41 12.55 -14.48
C GLU A 176 -31.17 12.10 -13.03
N GLU A 177 -31.64 12.90 -12.04
CA GLU A 177 -31.60 12.51 -10.62
C GLU A 177 -32.32 11.17 -10.44
N LEU A 178 -31.58 10.12 -10.02
CA LEU A 178 -32.16 8.80 -9.78
C LEU A 178 -33.33 8.91 -8.79
N THR A 179 -34.47 8.31 -9.14
CA THR A 179 -35.59 8.24 -8.21
C THR A 179 -35.29 7.27 -7.06
N PHE A 180 -36.00 7.45 -5.95
CA PHE A 180 -35.91 6.56 -4.79
C PHE A 180 -36.08 5.07 -5.14
N GLU A 181 -36.94 4.75 -6.12
CA GLU A 181 -37.16 3.36 -6.57
C GLU A 181 -35.98 2.84 -7.39
N GLU A 182 -35.34 3.67 -8.21
CA GLU A 182 -34.16 3.30 -9.02
C GLU A 182 -32.91 3.13 -8.15
N VAL A 183 -32.69 3.99 -7.14
CA VAL A 183 -31.59 3.83 -6.17
C VAL A 183 -31.74 2.51 -5.41
N LEU A 184 -32.92 2.22 -4.87
CA LEU A 184 -33.15 0.94 -4.20
C LEU A 184 -33.02 -0.26 -5.15
N GLN A 185 -33.44 -0.12 -6.42
CA GLN A 185 -33.27 -1.18 -7.41
C GLN A 185 -31.79 -1.48 -7.65
N GLN A 186 -30.96 -0.46 -7.89
CA GLN A 186 -29.52 -0.62 -8.11
C GLN A 186 -28.81 -1.24 -6.89
N LEU A 187 -29.14 -0.83 -5.66
CA LEU A 187 -28.58 -1.44 -4.45
C LEU A 187 -29.01 -2.92 -4.27
N THR A 188 -30.12 -3.33 -4.89
CA THR A 188 -30.64 -4.71 -4.81
C THR A 188 -30.03 -5.63 -5.86
N GLN A 189 -29.51 -5.07 -6.96
CA GLN A 189 -28.95 -5.85 -8.06
C GLN A 189 -27.61 -6.46 -7.68
N GLU A 190 -27.51 -7.78 -7.81
CA GLU A 190 -26.25 -8.54 -7.77
C GLU A 190 -25.59 -8.45 -9.17
N ASP A 191 -25.12 -7.25 -9.51
CA ASP A 191 -24.38 -6.97 -10.75
C ASP A 191 -22.85 -7.09 -10.49
N GLU A 192 -22.07 -7.33 -11.55
CA GLU A 192 -20.59 -7.43 -11.53
C GLU A 192 -19.87 -6.13 -11.10
N TRP A 193 -20.60 -5.06 -10.77
CA TRP A 193 -20.09 -3.72 -10.55
C TRP A 193 -20.72 -3.06 -9.32
N LEU A 194 -19.90 -2.39 -8.52
CA LEU A 194 -20.34 -1.64 -7.34
C LEU A 194 -21.25 -0.46 -7.77
N PRO A 195 -22.50 -0.33 -7.27
CA PRO A 195 -23.46 0.65 -7.79
C PRO A 195 -23.18 2.07 -7.29
N VAL A 196 -22.19 2.74 -7.90
CA VAL A 196 -21.66 4.06 -7.49
C VAL A 196 -22.73 5.13 -7.44
N ASP A 197 -23.57 5.27 -8.47
CA ASP A 197 -24.61 6.30 -8.52
C ASP A 197 -25.63 6.14 -7.38
N ALA A 198 -25.97 4.90 -7.03
CA ALA A 198 -26.88 4.60 -5.91
C ALA A 198 -26.24 4.85 -4.55
N ILE A 199 -24.96 4.48 -4.37
CA ILE A 199 -24.17 4.80 -3.17
C ILE A 199 -24.12 6.32 -2.97
N GLN A 200 -23.77 7.08 -4.02
CA GLN A 200 -23.70 8.53 -3.96
C GLN A 200 -25.09 9.15 -3.67
N ALA A 201 -26.17 8.68 -4.30
CA ALA A 201 -27.51 9.16 -4.01
C ALA A 201 -27.95 8.94 -2.55
N VAL A 202 -27.51 7.82 -1.95
CA VAL A 202 -27.69 7.54 -0.51
C VAL A 202 -26.87 8.51 0.34
N GLN A 203 -25.59 8.74 0.02
CA GLN A 203 -24.71 9.69 0.72
C GLN A 203 -25.23 11.13 0.66
N GLU A 204 -25.80 11.55 -0.47
CA GLU A 204 -26.35 12.90 -0.67
C GLU A 204 -27.70 13.12 0.03
N THR A 205 -28.53 12.08 0.18
CA THR A 205 -29.89 12.20 0.76
C THR A 205 -30.23 11.08 1.77
N PRO A 206 -29.41 10.87 2.83
CA PRO A 206 -29.46 9.68 3.67
C PRO A 206 -30.79 9.50 4.43
N ASP A 207 -31.42 10.59 4.86
CA ASP A 207 -32.72 10.58 5.57
C ASP A 207 -33.83 9.84 4.80
N LEU A 208 -33.74 9.76 3.47
CA LEU A 208 -34.70 9.02 2.64
C LEU A 208 -34.48 7.51 2.71
N TYR A 209 -33.24 7.05 2.72
CA TYR A 209 -32.87 5.65 2.51
C TYR A 209 -32.62 4.87 3.79
N VAL A 210 -32.25 5.53 4.90
CA VAL A 210 -31.90 4.87 6.17
C VAL A 210 -32.94 3.85 6.64
N ASP A 211 -34.23 4.17 6.57
CA ASP A 211 -35.30 3.24 6.99
C ASP A 211 -35.49 2.06 6.03
N ALA A 212 -35.08 2.17 4.77
CA ALA A 212 -35.08 1.08 3.79
C ALA A 212 -33.83 0.19 3.94
N LEU A 213 -32.65 0.79 4.16
CA LEU A 213 -31.40 0.08 4.42
C LEU A 213 -31.52 -0.79 5.68
N ILE A 214 -32.04 -0.25 6.80
CA ILE A 214 -32.27 -1.04 8.02
C ILE A 214 -33.20 -2.22 7.75
N ARG A 215 -34.31 -1.99 7.04
CA ARG A 215 -35.25 -3.08 6.67
C ARG A 215 -34.61 -4.14 5.81
N SER A 216 -33.71 -3.78 4.88
CA SER A 216 -33.02 -4.78 4.05
C SER A 216 -32.23 -5.78 4.90
N ILE A 217 -31.58 -5.31 5.97
CA ILE A 217 -30.89 -6.17 6.94
C ILE A 217 -31.89 -7.00 7.76
N GLU A 218 -32.98 -6.39 8.24
CA GLU A 218 -34.04 -7.10 8.99
C GLU A 218 -34.69 -8.21 8.15
N ASP A 219 -35.04 -7.93 6.90
CA ASP A 219 -35.69 -8.85 5.96
C ASP A 219 -34.74 -9.98 5.52
N ALA A 220 -33.47 -9.68 5.22
CA ALA A 220 -32.45 -10.69 4.92
C ALA A 220 -32.17 -11.62 6.12
N THR A 221 -32.10 -11.05 7.33
CA THR A 221 -31.97 -11.82 8.57
C THR A 221 -33.19 -12.73 8.79
N ALA A 222 -34.40 -12.22 8.56
CA ALA A 222 -35.63 -12.99 8.67
C ALA A 222 -35.72 -14.13 7.64
N ALA A 223 -35.26 -13.90 6.40
CA ALA A 223 -35.16 -14.92 5.35
C ALA A 223 -34.22 -16.06 5.78
N LYS A 224 -32.99 -15.76 6.21
CA LYS A 224 -32.04 -16.78 6.69
C LYS A 224 -32.58 -17.56 7.90
N ILE A 225 -33.26 -16.90 8.85
CA ILE A 225 -33.95 -17.57 9.97
C ILE A 225 -35.08 -18.51 9.50
N ALA A 226 -35.76 -18.18 8.39
CA ALA A 226 -36.77 -19.04 7.77
C ALA A 226 -36.19 -20.20 6.95
N GLY A 227 -34.88 -20.20 6.66
CA GLY A 227 -34.24 -21.11 5.70
C GLY A 227 -34.53 -20.74 4.24
N GLU A 228 -34.74 -19.45 3.98
CA GLU A 228 -34.98 -18.86 2.66
C GLU A 228 -33.80 -17.96 2.27
N GLU A 229 -33.56 -17.77 0.97
CA GLU A 229 -32.54 -16.82 0.51
C GLU A 229 -33.02 -15.37 0.58
N PRO A 230 -32.15 -14.41 0.92
CA PRO A 230 -32.45 -12.98 0.84
C PRO A 230 -32.86 -12.56 -0.57
N SER A 231 -33.71 -11.53 -0.67
CA SER A 231 -34.03 -10.92 -1.96
C SER A 231 -32.99 -9.84 -2.32
N GLY A 232 -31.89 -10.26 -2.94
CA GLY A 232 -30.86 -9.36 -3.49
C GLY A 232 -29.85 -8.81 -2.47
N GLY A 233 -28.84 -8.11 -3.00
CA GLY A 233 -27.62 -7.73 -2.28
C GLY A 233 -27.70 -6.54 -1.32
N THR A 234 -28.83 -5.82 -1.24
CA THR A 234 -28.94 -4.53 -0.50
C THR A 234 -28.44 -4.60 0.94
N HIS A 235 -28.67 -5.73 1.60
CA HIS A 235 -28.28 -5.95 3.00
C HIS A 235 -26.76 -5.88 3.22
N PHE A 236 -25.96 -6.32 2.24
CA PHE A 236 -24.50 -6.22 2.26
C PHE A 236 -24.07 -4.74 2.23
N LEU A 237 -24.49 -3.98 1.21
CA LEU A 237 -24.18 -2.56 1.07
C LEU A 237 -24.73 -1.73 2.24
N ALA A 238 -25.90 -2.10 2.77
CA ALA A 238 -26.51 -1.45 3.93
C ALA A 238 -25.63 -1.54 5.19
N LEU A 239 -24.83 -2.60 5.38
CA LEU A 239 -23.90 -2.69 6.52
C LEU A 239 -22.86 -1.57 6.47
N PHE A 240 -22.29 -1.30 5.29
CA PHE A 240 -21.29 -0.26 5.08
C PHE A 240 -21.93 1.13 5.16
N LEU A 241 -22.99 1.37 4.36
CA LEU A 241 -23.70 2.65 4.29
C LEU A 241 -24.27 3.09 5.65
N LEU A 242 -24.87 2.18 6.43
CA LEU A 242 -25.41 2.53 7.75
C LEU A 242 -24.31 2.81 8.79
N THR A 243 -23.10 2.28 8.59
CA THR A 243 -21.94 2.59 9.44
C THR A 243 -21.33 3.93 9.05
N GLU A 244 -21.14 4.20 7.75
CA GLU A 244 -20.64 5.47 7.21
C GLU A 244 -21.56 6.65 7.57
N LEU A 245 -22.88 6.47 7.42
CA LEU A 245 -23.89 7.45 7.79
C LEU A 245 -24.13 7.56 9.31
N GLU A 246 -23.27 6.94 10.12
CA GLU A 246 -23.27 6.94 11.59
C GLU A 246 -24.62 6.53 12.25
N VAL A 247 -25.37 5.62 11.62
CA VAL A 247 -26.79 5.36 11.93
C VAL A 247 -26.94 4.45 13.15
N GLN A 248 -26.66 4.95 14.35
CA GLN A 248 -26.72 4.19 15.61
C GLN A 248 -28.05 3.45 15.86
N LYS A 249 -29.18 3.92 15.30
CA LYS A 249 -30.47 3.20 15.38
C LYS A 249 -30.51 1.87 14.60
N ALA A 250 -29.56 1.63 13.70
CA ALA A 250 -29.41 0.38 12.95
C ALA A 250 -28.79 -0.75 13.79
N TRP A 251 -28.12 -0.44 14.90
CA TRP A 251 -27.38 -1.41 15.70
C TRP A 251 -28.18 -2.68 16.06
N PRO A 252 -29.47 -2.63 16.46
CA PRO A 252 -30.22 -3.85 16.77
C PRO A 252 -30.44 -4.78 15.57
N ALA A 253 -30.60 -4.22 14.36
CA ALA A 253 -30.75 -5.00 13.13
C ALA A 253 -29.41 -5.59 12.68
N ILE A 254 -28.35 -4.78 12.70
CA ILE A 254 -26.98 -5.22 12.40
C ILE A 254 -26.55 -6.32 13.35
N LEU A 255 -26.69 -6.12 14.68
CA LEU A 255 -26.36 -7.12 15.69
C LEU A 255 -27.13 -8.43 15.47
N ALA A 256 -28.42 -8.38 15.14
CA ALA A 256 -29.20 -9.59 14.85
C ALA A 256 -28.68 -10.36 13.63
N ALA A 257 -28.25 -9.66 12.58
CA ALA A 257 -27.73 -10.24 11.34
C ALA A 257 -26.32 -10.84 11.53
N ILE A 258 -25.39 -10.08 12.13
CA ILE A 258 -24.02 -10.54 12.40
C ILE A 258 -23.95 -11.64 13.47
N SER A 259 -25.03 -11.87 14.22
CA SER A 259 -25.13 -12.91 15.26
C SER A 259 -25.80 -14.21 14.79
N LEU A 260 -26.19 -14.32 13.51
CA LEU A 260 -26.84 -15.52 12.98
C LEU A 260 -25.96 -16.78 13.20
N PRO A 261 -26.54 -17.92 13.64
CA PRO A 261 -25.76 -19.11 13.96
C PRO A 261 -25.34 -19.87 12.69
N GLY A 262 -24.21 -20.58 12.78
CA GLY A 262 -23.61 -21.28 11.65
C GLY A 262 -23.20 -20.32 10.53
N ASP A 263 -23.29 -20.80 9.28
CA ASP A 263 -22.83 -20.05 8.12
C ASP A 263 -23.77 -18.89 7.73
N GLY A 264 -25.00 -18.84 8.27
CA GLY A 264 -26.03 -17.89 7.86
C GLY A 264 -25.66 -16.41 8.05
N SER A 265 -24.68 -16.11 8.91
CA SER A 265 -24.11 -14.77 9.03
C SER A 265 -23.12 -14.46 7.89
N PHE A 266 -22.23 -15.41 7.62
CA PHE A 266 -21.25 -15.34 6.53
C PHE A 266 -21.94 -15.34 5.16
N GLU A 267 -23.07 -16.04 5.00
CA GLU A 267 -23.90 -16.00 3.78
C GLU A 267 -24.54 -14.62 3.51
N LEU A 268 -24.63 -13.72 4.49
CA LEU A 268 -25.13 -12.34 4.32
C LEU A 268 -24.03 -11.31 4.08
N PHE A 269 -22.82 -11.55 4.59
CA PHE A 269 -21.78 -10.52 4.68
C PHE A 269 -20.39 -10.96 4.15
N GLY A 270 -20.20 -12.26 3.88
CA GLY A 270 -18.96 -12.84 3.37
C GLY A 270 -17.72 -12.38 4.16
N GLU A 271 -16.70 -11.97 3.42
CA GLU A 271 -15.41 -11.54 3.98
C GLU A 271 -15.49 -10.22 4.77
N ALA A 272 -16.61 -9.46 4.71
CA ALA A 272 -16.80 -8.29 5.57
C ALA A 272 -16.78 -8.68 7.05
N GLN A 273 -17.11 -9.93 7.36
CA GLN A 273 -17.06 -10.46 8.73
C GLN A 273 -15.64 -10.58 9.29
N VAL A 274 -14.61 -10.71 8.44
CA VAL A 274 -13.22 -10.95 8.88
C VAL A 274 -12.28 -9.77 8.59
N GLY A 275 -12.68 -8.80 7.76
CA GLY A 275 -11.90 -7.58 7.48
C GLY A 275 -12.51 -6.27 8.01
N TYR A 276 -13.80 -6.24 8.33
CA TYR A 276 -14.51 -4.99 8.64
C TYR A 276 -15.31 -5.05 9.94
N LEU A 277 -15.55 -6.25 10.49
CA LEU A 277 -16.41 -6.42 11.64
C LEU A 277 -15.84 -5.76 12.90
N GLY A 278 -14.54 -5.87 13.16
CA GLY A 278 -13.88 -5.20 14.30
C GLY A 278 -14.14 -3.69 14.34
N ARG A 279 -13.91 -2.97 13.23
CA ARG A 279 -14.12 -1.51 13.14
C ARG A 279 -15.60 -1.10 13.16
N ILE A 280 -16.49 -1.92 12.59
CA ILE A 280 -17.94 -1.72 12.65
C ILE A 280 -18.45 -1.88 14.10
N LEU A 281 -18.01 -2.94 14.80
CA LEU A 281 -18.33 -3.18 16.20
C LEU A 281 -17.81 -2.04 17.08
N ALA A 282 -16.57 -1.59 16.89
CA ALA A 282 -15.97 -0.49 17.65
C ALA A 282 -16.72 0.85 17.47
N PHE A 283 -17.31 1.07 16.27
CA PHE A 283 -18.18 2.20 16.00
C PHE A 283 -19.52 2.08 16.74
N PHE A 284 -20.26 0.99 16.54
CA PHE A 284 -21.60 0.86 17.12
C PHE A 284 -21.55 0.72 18.64
N LEU A 285 -20.64 -0.09 19.20
CA LEU A 285 -20.53 -0.27 20.64
C LEU A 285 -20.05 1.00 21.36
N ALA A 286 -19.34 1.89 20.68
CA ALA A 286 -18.83 3.18 21.15
C ALA A 286 -17.85 3.11 22.34
N ASP A 287 -18.36 2.88 23.55
CA ASP A 287 -17.63 2.68 24.82
C ASP A 287 -18.29 1.59 25.70
N ARG A 288 -19.25 0.83 25.16
CA ARG A 288 -20.07 -0.17 25.88
C ARG A 288 -19.33 -1.50 26.09
N VAL A 289 -18.28 -1.47 26.91
CA VAL A 289 -17.44 -2.66 27.21
C VAL A 289 -18.26 -3.85 27.73
N ASP A 290 -19.25 -3.62 28.60
CA ASP A 290 -20.14 -4.69 29.13
C ASP A 290 -20.91 -5.42 28.01
N GLU A 291 -21.24 -4.73 26.92
CA GLU A 291 -21.98 -5.28 25.76
C GLU A 291 -21.03 -6.02 24.82
N LEU A 292 -19.82 -5.50 24.62
CA LEU A 292 -18.74 -6.19 23.92
C LEU A 292 -18.43 -7.55 24.58
N GLU A 293 -18.22 -7.56 25.89
CA GLU A 293 -17.91 -8.77 26.64
C GLU A 293 -19.08 -9.76 26.64
N ALA A 294 -20.33 -9.27 26.63
CA ALA A 294 -21.50 -10.13 26.49
C ALA A 294 -21.58 -10.81 25.11
N ILE A 295 -21.15 -10.14 24.04
CA ILE A 295 -21.03 -10.73 22.69
C ILE A 295 -19.95 -11.81 22.68
N VAL A 296 -18.73 -11.46 23.11
CA VAL A 296 -17.55 -12.32 23.12
C VAL A 296 -17.77 -13.61 23.94
N LEU A 297 -18.44 -13.51 25.09
CA LEU A 297 -18.75 -14.63 25.98
C LEU A 297 -19.96 -15.48 25.55
N ASN A 298 -20.74 -15.06 24.55
CA ASN A 298 -21.92 -15.79 24.10
C ASN A 298 -21.58 -16.89 23.09
N ARG A 299 -21.48 -18.14 23.57
CA ARG A 299 -21.19 -19.33 22.76
C ARG A 299 -22.26 -19.71 21.72
N GLU A 300 -23.45 -19.11 21.77
CA GLU A 300 -24.49 -19.33 20.75
C GLU A 300 -24.29 -18.46 19.50
N PHE A 301 -23.40 -17.46 19.56
CA PHE A 301 -23.02 -16.64 18.41
C PHE A 301 -21.98 -17.36 17.54
N ASN A 302 -22.00 -17.05 16.24
CA ASN A 302 -21.07 -17.61 15.26
C ASN A 302 -19.61 -17.25 15.58
N GLU A 303 -18.71 -18.04 15.01
CA GLU A 303 -17.27 -17.92 15.22
C GLU A 303 -16.70 -16.57 14.73
N PRO A 304 -16.98 -16.05 13.51
CA PRO A 304 -16.48 -14.75 13.06
C PRO A 304 -16.80 -13.59 14.02
N LEU A 305 -18.04 -13.50 14.53
CA LEU A 305 -18.41 -12.46 15.50
C LEU A 305 -17.61 -12.60 16.81
N ARG A 306 -17.37 -13.83 17.28
CA ARG A 306 -16.63 -14.08 18.52
C ARG A 306 -15.12 -13.88 18.37
N THR A 307 -14.55 -14.13 17.19
CA THR A 307 -13.12 -13.96 16.93
C THR A 307 -12.73 -12.51 16.65
N GLN A 308 -13.62 -11.73 16.02
CA GLN A 308 -13.34 -10.35 15.62
C GLN A 308 -13.74 -9.31 16.67
N ALA A 309 -14.66 -9.64 17.57
CA ALA A 309 -15.06 -8.72 18.64
C ALA A 309 -13.88 -8.29 19.57
N PRO A 310 -12.92 -9.14 19.96
CA PRO A 310 -11.74 -8.70 20.72
C PRO A 310 -10.95 -7.54 20.09
N GLU A 311 -10.86 -7.45 18.76
CA GLU A 311 -10.13 -6.37 18.06
C GLU A 311 -10.67 -4.95 18.36
N VAL A 312 -11.92 -4.85 18.83
CA VAL A 312 -12.53 -3.60 19.30
C VAL A 312 -11.68 -2.90 20.37
N PHE A 313 -10.90 -3.66 21.14
CA PHE A 313 -9.98 -3.09 22.13
C PHE A 313 -8.85 -2.29 21.47
N LEU A 314 -8.18 -2.78 20.41
CA LEU A 314 -7.21 -2.01 19.62
C LEU A 314 -7.82 -0.71 19.08
N TYR A 315 -9.02 -0.77 18.47
CA TYR A 315 -9.70 0.42 17.95
C TYR A 315 -9.99 1.46 19.05
N TRP A 316 -10.43 1.03 20.23
CA TRP A 316 -10.66 1.93 21.37
C TRP A 316 -9.38 2.48 22.00
N VAL A 317 -8.26 1.77 21.91
CA VAL A 317 -6.93 2.28 22.30
C VAL A 317 -6.43 3.31 21.28
N ARG A 318 -6.58 3.02 19.98
CA ARG A 318 -6.23 3.90 18.87
C ARG A 318 -7.02 5.22 18.88
N ASP A 319 -8.30 5.16 19.22
CA ASP A 319 -9.19 6.33 19.33
C ASP A 319 -9.06 7.09 20.67
N GLU A 320 -8.07 6.76 21.51
CA GLU A 320 -7.87 7.32 22.87
C GLU A 320 -9.08 7.16 23.82
N ARG A 321 -10.03 6.25 23.54
CA ARG A 321 -11.21 5.97 24.37
C ARG A 321 -10.88 5.11 25.59
N MET A 322 -9.84 4.29 25.47
CA MET A 322 -9.36 3.37 26.50
C MET A 322 -7.81 3.35 26.49
N THR A 323 -7.17 3.11 27.63
CA THR A 323 -5.71 2.91 27.65
C THR A 323 -5.32 1.46 27.30
N ARG A 324 -4.12 1.28 26.71
CA ARG A 324 -3.50 -0.05 26.45
C ARG A 324 -3.61 -0.98 27.66
N GLN A 325 -3.37 -0.46 28.88
CA GLN A 325 -3.43 -1.25 30.11
C GLN A 325 -4.85 -1.68 30.51
N GLU A 326 -5.86 -0.84 30.26
CA GLU A 326 -7.27 -1.19 30.49
C GLU A 326 -7.69 -2.29 29.51
N ALA A 327 -7.40 -2.13 28.21
CA ALA A 327 -7.64 -3.16 27.18
C ALA A 327 -7.03 -4.52 27.57
N VAL A 328 -5.72 -4.54 27.88
CA VAL A 328 -5.02 -5.74 28.38
C VAL A 328 -5.69 -6.33 29.64
N THR A 329 -6.20 -5.49 30.54
CA THR A 329 -6.89 -5.96 31.76
C THR A 329 -8.22 -6.66 31.45
N HIS A 330 -8.99 -6.14 30.48
CA HIS A 330 -10.22 -6.78 30.01
C HIS A 330 -9.93 -8.10 29.29
N LEU A 331 -8.99 -8.09 28.35
CA LEU A 331 -8.58 -9.27 27.59
C LEU A 331 -7.99 -10.38 28.47
N LEU A 332 -7.10 -10.07 29.41
CA LEU A 332 -6.60 -11.04 30.41
C LEU A 332 -7.73 -11.71 31.19
N ARG A 333 -8.81 -10.97 31.49
CA ARG A 333 -9.98 -11.55 32.17
C ARG A 333 -10.75 -12.49 31.25
N LEU A 334 -10.90 -12.14 29.98
CA LEU A 334 -11.54 -12.98 28.96
C LEU A 334 -10.72 -14.26 28.71
N LEU A 335 -9.38 -14.17 28.63
CA LEU A 335 -8.50 -15.34 28.47
C LEU A 335 -8.64 -16.31 29.65
N ARG A 336 -8.64 -15.81 30.89
CA ARG A 336 -8.87 -16.65 32.07
C ARG A 336 -10.24 -17.31 32.06
N ILE A 337 -11.29 -16.62 31.59
CA ILE A 337 -12.63 -17.22 31.40
C ILE A 337 -12.60 -18.28 30.29
N ALA A 338 -11.89 -18.05 29.19
CA ALA A 338 -11.73 -19.02 28.11
C ALA A 338 -11.05 -20.30 28.61
N VAL A 339 -9.96 -20.16 29.38
CA VAL A 339 -9.26 -21.25 30.05
C VAL A 339 -10.18 -21.98 31.03
N ASP A 340 -10.84 -21.27 31.96
CA ASP A 340 -11.75 -21.88 32.94
C ASP A 340 -12.94 -22.62 32.31
N THR A 341 -13.36 -22.23 31.10
CA THR A 341 -14.55 -22.77 30.43
C THR A 341 -14.25 -23.69 29.24
N ASP A 342 -12.97 -23.90 28.89
CA ASP A 342 -12.54 -24.71 27.74
C ASP A 342 -13.04 -24.12 26.39
N ASP A 343 -12.86 -22.80 26.20
CA ASP A 343 -13.31 -22.03 25.02
C ASP A 343 -12.14 -21.75 24.06
N GLY A 344 -11.88 -22.66 23.12
CA GLY A 344 -10.76 -22.52 22.18
C GLY A 344 -10.87 -21.30 21.26
N ILE A 345 -12.06 -21.05 20.70
CA ILE A 345 -12.36 -19.88 19.85
C ILE A 345 -12.02 -18.58 20.59
N LEU A 346 -12.50 -18.45 21.84
CA LEU A 346 -12.23 -17.26 22.65
C LEU A 346 -10.75 -17.16 23.07
N ALA A 347 -10.10 -18.28 23.40
CA ALA A 347 -8.70 -18.30 23.77
C ALA A 347 -7.82 -17.81 22.60
N PHE A 348 -8.01 -18.35 21.39
CA PHE A 348 -7.33 -17.92 20.18
C PHE A 348 -7.49 -16.42 19.93
N ALA A 349 -8.74 -15.95 19.86
CA ALA A 349 -9.04 -14.55 19.53
C ALA A 349 -8.47 -13.55 20.55
N VAL A 350 -8.53 -13.89 21.85
CA VAL A 350 -7.98 -13.05 22.91
C VAL A 350 -6.46 -13.10 22.94
N VAL A 351 -5.82 -14.25 22.68
CA VAL A 351 -4.35 -14.35 22.60
C VAL A 351 -3.81 -13.59 21.39
N TYR A 352 -4.48 -13.63 20.24
CA TYR A 352 -4.13 -12.83 19.08
C TYR A 352 -4.13 -11.33 19.42
N GLU A 353 -5.27 -10.80 19.89
CA GLU A 353 -5.40 -9.38 20.25
C GLU A 353 -4.42 -8.94 21.35
N LEU A 354 -4.18 -9.80 22.35
CA LEU A 354 -3.19 -9.56 23.40
C LEU A 354 -1.75 -9.49 22.88
N THR A 355 -1.44 -10.25 21.83
CA THR A 355 -0.14 -10.24 21.14
C THR A 355 0.02 -8.92 20.37
N THR A 356 -1.02 -8.50 19.64
CA THR A 356 -1.11 -7.20 18.95
C THR A 356 -0.94 -6.01 19.90
N LEU A 357 -1.51 -6.10 21.12
CA LEU A 357 -1.30 -5.10 22.18
C LEU A 357 0.07 -5.18 22.87
N GLY A 358 0.94 -6.13 22.49
CA GLY A 358 2.37 -6.17 22.84
C GLY A 358 2.69 -6.29 24.33
N SER A 359 1.82 -6.89 25.15
CA SER A 359 1.95 -6.90 26.62
C SER A 359 2.68 -8.17 27.11
N PRO A 360 3.94 -8.11 27.58
CA PRO A 360 4.71 -9.31 27.92
C PRO A 360 4.30 -9.95 29.26
N GLU A 361 3.65 -9.21 30.17
CA GLU A 361 3.27 -9.70 31.50
C GLU A 361 2.23 -10.84 31.48
N ILE A 362 1.64 -11.12 30.32
CA ILE A 362 0.56 -12.09 30.08
C ILE A 362 1.04 -13.48 29.65
N LEU A 363 2.33 -13.62 29.32
CA LEU A 363 2.92 -14.86 28.82
C LEU A 363 2.61 -16.12 29.68
N PRO A 364 2.48 -16.05 31.02
CA PRO A 364 2.07 -17.21 31.81
C PRO A 364 0.67 -17.74 31.44
N GLU A 365 -0.32 -16.85 31.30
CA GLU A 365 -1.69 -17.21 30.90
C GLU A 365 -1.77 -17.69 29.44
N ILE A 366 -0.97 -17.11 28.53
CA ILE A 366 -0.88 -17.60 27.15
C ILE A 366 -0.35 -19.05 27.13
N ARG A 367 0.77 -19.31 27.82
CA ARG A 367 1.35 -20.65 27.90
C ARG A 367 0.38 -21.67 28.49
N GLU A 368 -0.43 -21.31 29.49
CA GLU A 368 -1.46 -22.20 30.04
C GLU A 368 -2.53 -22.56 28.99
N ALA A 369 -2.94 -21.63 28.12
CA ALA A 369 -3.90 -21.90 27.06
C ALA A 369 -3.33 -22.89 26.01
N PHE A 370 -2.07 -22.73 25.64
CA PHE A 370 -1.35 -23.67 24.76
C PHE A 370 -1.11 -25.04 25.42
N GLU A 371 -0.65 -25.10 26.67
CA GLU A 371 -0.44 -26.36 27.42
C GLU A 371 -1.73 -27.18 27.57
N ARG A 372 -2.89 -26.50 27.58
CA ARG A 372 -4.21 -27.13 27.60
C ARG A 372 -4.77 -27.52 26.22
N GLY A 373 -4.11 -27.13 25.13
CA GLY A 373 -4.56 -27.39 23.77
C GLY A 373 -5.81 -26.60 23.38
N LEU A 374 -5.98 -25.38 23.92
CA LEU A 374 -7.09 -24.49 23.56
C LEU A 374 -6.85 -23.73 22.25
N ILE A 375 -5.58 -23.65 21.82
CA ILE A 375 -5.15 -22.99 20.59
C ILE A 375 -4.45 -24.05 19.74
N GLU A 376 -4.86 -24.20 18.48
CA GLU A 376 -4.20 -25.08 17.54
C GLU A 376 -2.93 -24.40 17.01
N GLU A 377 -1.77 -25.08 17.10
CA GLU A 377 -0.48 -24.52 16.66
C GLU A 377 -0.48 -24.17 15.15
N SER A 378 -1.34 -24.82 14.34
CA SER A 378 -1.55 -24.49 12.92
C SER A 378 -2.31 -23.18 12.67
N LEU A 379 -2.95 -22.60 13.69
CA LEU A 379 -3.63 -21.29 13.60
C LEU A 379 -2.78 -20.18 14.23
N LEU A 380 -2.02 -20.49 15.28
CA LEU A 380 -1.12 -19.54 15.94
C LEU A 380 -0.01 -20.30 16.66
N GLU A 381 1.25 -20.12 16.25
CA GLU A 381 2.39 -20.75 16.91
C GLU A 381 2.80 -20.00 18.18
N LEU A 382 3.03 -20.73 19.28
CA LEU A 382 3.50 -20.15 20.54
C LEU A 382 4.85 -19.44 20.38
N ASP A 383 5.79 -20.03 19.63
CA ASP A 383 7.11 -19.42 19.38
C ASP A 383 6.98 -18.05 18.67
N THR A 384 6.02 -17.90 17.76
CA THR A 384 5.71 -16.63 17.07
C THR A 384 5.12 -15.60 18.04
N VAL A 385 4.21 -16.01 18.92
CA VAL A 385 3.65 -15.15 19.98
C VAL A 385 4.74 -14.69 20.95
N GLU A 386 5.61 -15.60 21.42
CA GLU A 386 6.71 -15.26 22.31
C GLU A 386 7.73 -14.32 21.65
N CYS A 387 8.11 -14.58 20.39
CA CYS A 387 9.06 -13.74 19.68
C CYS A 387 8.50 -12.34 19.36
N THR A 388 7.20 -12.22 19.13
CA THR A 388 6.50 -10.93 18.96
C THR A 388 6.44 -10.16 20.29
N LEU A 389 6.11 -10.84 21.38
CA LEU A 389 6.06 -10.26 22.73
C LEU A 389 7.44 -9.96 23.35
N ASP A 390 8.54 -10.45 22.77
CA ASP A 390 9.89 -9.97 23.11
C ASP A 390 10.24 -8.61 22.46
N GLY A 391 9.46 -8.17 21.44
CA GLY A 391 9.56 -6.88 20.74
C GLY A 391 8.54 -5.81 21.19
N THR A 392 7.97 -5.96 22.39
CA THR A 392 6.76 -5.32 22.98
C THR A 392 6.27 -3.95 22.50
N ASP A 393 7.16 -3.00 22.22
CA ASP A 393 6.77 -1.63 21.88
C ASP A 393 6.75 -1.38 20.38
N ASP A 394 7.65 -1.99 19.60
CA ASP A 394 7.66 -1.82 18.13
C ASP A 394 6.37 -2.42 17.55
N CYS A 395 6.05 -3.68 17.89
CA CYS A 395 4.81 -4.35 17.45
C CYS A 395 3.53 -3.59 17.82
N PHE A 396 3.46 -2.97 19.01
CA PHE A 396 2.29 -2.18 19.41
C PHE A 396 2.22 -0.81 18.69
N GLN A 397 3.35 -0.21 18.30
CA GLN A 397 3.33 0.98 17.45
C GLN A 397 2.93 0.62 16.02
N ASP A 398 3.52 -0.43 15.44
CA ASP A 398 3.17 -0.93 14.10
C ASP A 398 1.66 -1.22 14.02
N ALA A 399 1.11 -1.97 14.99
CA ALA A 399 -0.32 -2.26 15.08
C ALA A 399 -1.21 -1.00 15.20
N LEU A 400 -0.73 0.08 15.84
CA LEU A 400 -1.47 1.35 15.90
C LEU A 400 -1.34 2.19 14.62
N GLU A 401 -0.21 2.10 13.90
CA GLU A 401 0.00 2.78 12.63
C GLU A 401 -0.80 2.11 11.49
N ASP A 402 -0.89 0.77 11.49
CA ASP A 402 -1.63 -0.02 10.49
C ASP A 402 -3.12 -0.16 10.79
N CYS A 403 -3.56 0.01 12.04
CA CYS A 403 -4.97 -0.02 12.40
C CYS A 403 -5.79 0.99 11.55
N PRO A 404 -6.90 0.59 10.92
CA PRO A 404 -7.78 1.51 10.18
C PRO A 404 -8.69 2.29 11.14
N PRO A 405 -9.26 3.44 10.74
CA PRO A 405 -10.13 4.22 11.61
C PRO A 405 -11.42 3.46 11.95
N THR A 406 -11.93 3.68 13.16
CA THR A 406 -13.20 3.11 13.64
C THR A 406 -14.37 3.47 12.70
N GLY A 407 -15.19 2.48 12.33
CA GLY A 407 -16.34 2.63 11.44
C GLY A 407 -16.01 2.44 9.95
N ILE A 408 -16.74 3.13 9.07
CA ILE A 408 -16.50 3.23 7.62
C ILE A 408 -16.39 4.73 7.31
N LEU A 409 -15.34 5.15 6.60
CA LEU A 409 -15.19 6.56 6.20
C LEU A 409 -15.89 6.87 4.88
N ASP A 410 -15.81 5.95 3.94
CA ASP A 410 -16.42 6.01 2.62
C ASP A 410 -16.68 4.58 2.14
N THR A 411 -17.92 4.26 1.76
CA THR A 411 -18.34 2.92 1.34
C THR A 411 -17.79 2.54 -0.03
N PHE A 412 -17.56 3.53 -0.92
CA PHE A 412 -16.97 3.28 -2.23
C PHE A 412 -15.48 2.92 -2.08
N GLU A 413 -14.67 3.74 -1.40
CA GLU A 413 -13.26 3.44 -1.12
C GLU A 413 -13.09 2.12 -0.35
N ALA A 414 -14.05 1.80 0.53
CA ALA A 414 -14.06 0.54 1.26
C ALA A 414 -14.32 -0.70 0.40
N LEU A 415 -14.95 -0.57 -0.78
CA LEU A 415 -15.45 -1.69 -1.60
C LEU A 415 -14.91 -1.74 -3.03
N GLU A 416 -14.35 -0.66 -3.58
CA GLU A 416 -13.97 -0.55 -5.01
C GLU A 416 -12.95 -1.61 -5.48
N HIS A 417 -12.16 -2.16 -4.56
CA HIS A 417 -11.12 -3.17 -4.83
C HIS A 417 -11.57 -4.62 -4.58
N TRP A 418 -12.83 -4.87 -4.20
CA TRP A 418 -13.29 -6.22 -3.87
C TRP A 418 -13.53 -7.07 -5.12
N CYS A 419 -13.06 -8.32 -5.08
CA CYS A 419 -13.19 -9.28 -6.19
C CYS A 419 -14.64 -9.53 -6.63
N ILE A 420 -15.64 -9.34 -5.75
CA ILE A 420 -17.07 -9.48 -6.10
C ILE A 420 -17.59 -8.37 -7.03
N PHE A 421 -16.85 -7.26 -7.16
CA PHE A 421 -17.14 -6.13 -8.06
C PHE A 421 -16.07 -5.99 -9.15
N ALA A 422 -15.25 -7.03 -9.37
CA ALA A 422 -14.29 -7.11 -10.45
C ALA A 422 -14.88 -7.93 -11.61
N PRO A 423 -14.80 -7.46 -12.86
CA PRO A 423 -15.42 -8.16 -13.98
C PRO A 423 -14.66 -9.44 -14.35
N ASP A 424 -15.42 -10.51 -14.66
CA ASP A 424 -14.97 -11.82 -15.19
C ASP A 424 -14.11 -11.72 -16.48
N SER A 425 -13.96 -10.52 -17.04
CA SER A 425 -13.27 -10.22 -18.29
C SER A 425 -12.02 -9.35 -18.15
N MET A 426 -11.53 -9.09 -16.92
CA MET A 426 -10.17 -8.58 -16.75
C MET A 426 -9.17 -9.55 -17.42
N PRO A 427 -8.31 -9.09 -18.34
CA PRO A 427 -7.32 -9.96 -18.95
C PRO A 427 -6.29 -10.39 -17.90
N ASP A 428 -5.79 -11.63 -17.99
CA ASP A 428 -4.73 -12.17 -17.10
C ASP A 428 -3.50 -11.22 -17.00
N GLU A 429 -3.26 -10.41 -18.04
CA GLU A 429 -2.20 -9.40 -18.14
C GLU A 429 -2.41 -8.14 -17.26
N MET A 430 -3.58 -7.99 -16.63
CA MET A 430 -3.89 -6.93 -15.63
C MET A 430 -3.84 -7.40 -14.19
N PHE A 431 -3.76 -8.72 -13.95
CA PHE A 431 -3.46 -9.30 -12.64
C PHE A 431 -1.94 -9.36 -12.46
N ASP A 432 -1.28 -8.20 -12.47
CA ASP A 432 0.15 -8.09 -12.20
C ASP A 432 0.44 -8.16 -10.68
N GLU A 433 1.72 -8.20 -10.32
CA GLU A 433 2.14 -8.18 -8.90
C GLU A 433 1.56 -6.94 -8.17
N ASP A 434 1.48 -5.78 -8.84
CA ASP A 434 0.91 -4.54 -8.30
C ASP A 434 -0.59 -4.65 -7.94
N TYR A 435 -1.42 -5.37 -8.71
CA TYR A 435 -2.84 -5.58 -8.40
C TYR A 435 -3.00 -6.45 -7.15
N TYR A 436 -2.31 -7.60 -7.10
CA TYR A 436 -2.36 -8.48 -5.94
C TYR A 436 -1.70 -7.83 -4.72
N GLU A 437 -0.56 -7.14 -4.85
CA GLU A 437 0.04 -6.39 -3.74
C GLU A 437 -0.92 -5.34 -3.18
N ARG A 438 -1.70 -4.60 -4.01
CA ARG A 438 -2.70 -3.64 -3.49
C ARG A 438 -3.89 -4.32 -2.83
N ALA A 439 -4.39 -5.42 -3.39
CA ALA A 439 -5.46 -6.21 -2.78
C ALA A 439 -5.01 -6.80 -1.43
N PHE A 440 -3.79 -7.34 -1.36
CA PHE A 440 -3.17 -7.84 -0.13
C PHE A 440 -2.84 -6.71 0.86
N GLU A 441 -2.35 -5.54 0.42
CA GLU A 441 -2.16 -4.36 1.28
C GLU A 441 -3.49 -3.92 1.89
N LEU A 442 -4.59 -3.93 1.13
CA LEU A 442 -5.92 -3.58 1.63
C LEU A 442 -6.46 -4.63 2.59
N LEU A 443 -6.29 -5.92 2.30
CA LEU A 443 -6.67 -7.02 3.21
C LEU A 443 -5.83 -7.01 4.50
N ALA A 444 -4.53 -6.71 4.41
CA ALA A 444 -3.63 -6.58 5.55
C ALA A 444 -3.97 -5.34 6.42
N ARG A 445 -4.23 -4.18 5.79
CA ARG A 445 -4.76 -2.97 6.46
C ARG A 445 -6.13 -3.17 7.09
N ASN A 446 -6.88 -4.17 6.62
CA ASN A 446 -8.17 -4.59 7.18
C ASN A 446 -8.04 -5.76 8.19
N ASN A 447 -6.83 -6.07 8.66
CA ASN A 447 -6.55 -7.07 9.70
C ASN A 447 -6.94 -8.53 9.35
N ALA A 448 -7.21 -8.85 8.08
CA ALA A 448 -7.60 -10.20 7.62
C ALA A 448 -6.43 -11.23 7.57
N GLY A 449 -5.36 -11.00 8.34
CA GLY A 449 -4.07 -11.67 8.22
C GLY A 449 -4.06 -13.21 8.33
N PRO A 450 -4.73 -13.86 9.31
CA PRO A 450 -4.44 -15.25 9.65
C PRO A 450 -4.85 -16.31 8.60
N MET A 451 -5.74 -16.02 7.65
CA MET A 451 -6.05 -16.98 6.56
C MET A 451 -4.98 -17.03 5.46
N LEU A 452 -4.05 -16.08 5.41
CA LEU A 452 -3.04 -15.95 4.35
C LEU A 452 -1.59 -16.07 4.86
N GLN A 453 -1.36 -15.95 6.18
CA GLN A 453 -0.02 -16.01 6.79
C GLN A 453 0.63 -17.41 6.78
N ASN A 454 -0.11 -18.48 6.47
CA ASN A 454 0.40 -19.86 6.39
C ASN A 454 0.82 -20.29 4.96
N LEU A 455 0.94 -19.36 4.02
CA LEU A 455 1.33 -19.65 2.64
C LEU A 455 2.69 -19.00 2.34
N ASP A 456 3.75 -19.81 2.43
CA ASP A 456 5.07 -19.50 1.87
C ASP A 456 4.94 -19.36 0.33
N PHE A 457 4.65 -18.15 -0.14
CA PHE A 457 4.57 -17.82 -1.57
C PHE A 457 5.95 -17.43 -2.12
N ASP A 458 6.77 -18.43 -2.45
CA ASP A 458 7.99 -18.19 -3.23
C ASP A 458 7.62 -17.96 -4.72
N VAL A 459 7.69 -16.70 -5.15
CA VAL A 459 7.37 -16.26 -6.53
C VAL A 459 8.22 -17.00 -7.56
N ASP A 460 9.45 -17.38 -7.20
CA ASP A 460 10.35 -18.14 -8.07
C ASP A 460 9.82 -19.56 -8.35
N ASP A 461 8.99 -20.15 -7.48
CA ASP A 461 8.48 -21.53 -7.62
C ASP A 461 7.16 -21.63 -8.40
N MET A 462 6.44 -20.52 -8.57
CA MET A 462 5.24 -20.44 -9.44
C MET A 462 5.58 -20.68 -10.92
N GLU A 463 6.68 -20.15 -11.45
CA GLU A 463 7.10 -20.42 -12.83
C GLU A 463 7.51 -21.89 -13.06
N LYS A 464 7.97 -22.59 -12.01
CA LYS A 464 8.55 -23.95 -12.12
C LYS A 464 7.53 -25.07 -11.92
N SER A 465 6.46 -24.82 -11.16
CA SER A 465 5.46 -25.84 -10.79
C SER A 465 4.42 -26.16 -11.87
N GLY A 466 4.16 -25.23 -12.81
CA GLY A 466 3.24 -25.47 -13.94
C GLY A 466 1.79 -25.77 -13.52
N MET A 467 1.33 -25.15 -12.43
CA MET A 467 0.14 -25.51 -11.64
C MET A 467 -1.21 -25.15 -12.29
N TRP A 468 -1.44 -25.56 -13.54
CA TRP A 468 -2.73 -25.48 -14.25
C TRP A 468 -3.39 -26.87 -14.42
N ARG A 469 -3.54 -27.63 -13.32
CA ARG A 469 -4.52 -28.73 -13.16
C ARG A 469 -4.53 -29.34 -11.76
N MET A 470 -5.72 -29.54 -11.20
CA MET A 470 -5.95 -30.34 -9.99
C MET A 470 -5.29 -31.73 -10.05
N GLN A 471 -4.55 -32.09 -9.00
CA GLN A 471 -4.87 -33.26 -8.15
C GLN A 471 -4.06 -33.25 -6.85
N VAL A 472 -4.71 -33.62 -5.74
CA VAL A 472 -4.06 -33.93 -4.46
C VAL A 472 -3.33 -35.27 -4.57
N ASP A 473 -2.05 -35.29 -4.17
CA ASP A 473 -1.37 -36.33 -3.37
C ASP A 473 0.17 -36.13 -3.44
N ASP A 474 0.84 -36.34 -2.29
CA ASP A 474 2.30 -36.40 -2.05
C ASP A 474 3.18 -35.11 -1.94
N MET A 475 4.06 -35.16 -0.91
CA MET A 475 5.34 -34.44 -0.66
C MET A 475 5.35 -33.07 0.04
N ASP A 476 6.36 -32.67 0.81
CA ASP A 476 7.20 -33.34 1.86
C ASP A 476 7.96 -32.22 2.63
N MET A 477 7.89 -32.16 3.96
CA MET A 477 8.44 -31.05 4.75
C MET A 477 9.87 -31.30 5.25
N SER A 478 10.89 -30.58 4.75
CA SER A 478 12.19 -30.46 5.47
C SER A 478 13.16 -29.32 5.06
N ALA A 479 13.03 -28.17 5.76
CA ALA A 479 14.14 -27.37 6.35
C ALA A 479 14.95 -26.35 5.45
N PRO A 480 15.77 -25.42 6.01
CA PRO A 480 15.35 -24.00 6.20
C PRO A 480 16.41 -22.89 5.90
N GLY A 481 16.08 -21.58 5.96
CA GLY A 481 17.14 -20.52 5.94
C GLY A 481 16.83 -18.99 5.92
N ASN A 482 16.52 -18.39 7.08
CA ASN A 482 17.24 -17.23 7.70
C ASN A 482 17.39 -15.81 7.04
N ILE A 483 16.52 -14.83 7.44
CA ILE A 483 16.73 -13.36 7.72
C ILE A 483 17.10 -12.42 6.51
N PRO A 484 16.62 -11.14 6.35
CA PRO A 484 15.76 -10.22 7.17
C PRO A 484 14.48 -9.74 6.41
N GLY A 485 13.66 -8.72 6.78
CA GLY A 485 13.54 -7.88 8.01
C GLY A 485 13.28 -6.36 7.77
N SER A 486 12.15 -5.83 8.29
CA SER A 486 11.63 -4.42 8.30
C SER A 486 11.54 -3.64 6.96
N ILE A 487 10.32 -3.40 6.47
CA ILE A 487 10.04 -2.46 5.36
C ILE A 487 9.60 -1.10 5.94
N PRO A 488 10.34 -0.01 5.74
CA PRO A 488 9.95 1.31 6.23
C PRO A 488 9.06 2.06 5.24
N GLY A 489 8.02 2.74 5.75
CA GLY A 489 6.99 3.41 4.96
C GLY A 489 7.44 4.44 3.92
N PRO A 490 6.56 4.79 2.96
CA PRO A 490 6.91 5.47 1.70
C PRO A 490 7.42 6.90 1.90
N ILE A 491 8.65 7.15 1.41
CA ILE A 491 9.32 8.46 1.48
C ILE A 491 8.70 9.43 0.47
N ARG A 492 7.94 10.42 0.95
CA ARG A 492 7.41 11.51 0.12
C ARG A 492 8.51 12.48 -0.31
N ASN A 493 9.10 12.24 -1.48
CA ASN A 493 10.05 13.15 -2.12
C ASN A 493 9.41 14.49 -2.50
N GLN A 494 9.70 15.54 -1.73
CA GLN A 494 9.44 16.92 -2.13
C GLN A 494 10.47 17.33 -3.20
N GLY A 495 10.12 17.12 -4.47
CA GLY A 495 11.00 17.36 -5.61
C GLY A 495 11.63 18.76 -5.63
N LEU A 496 12.94 18.82 -5.90
CA LEU A 496 13.70 20.06 -6.05
C LEU A 496 13.27 20.80 -7.32
N GLN A 497 12.32 21.73 -7.20
CA GLN A 497 11.96 22.66 -8.27
C GLN A 497 13.20 23.36 -8.83
N VAL A 498 13.32 23.45 -10.17
CA VAL A 498 14.47 24.08 -10.83
C VAL A 498 14.62 25.55 -10.39
N GLY A 499 15.62 25.83 -9.56
CA GLY A 499 15.89 27.16 -9.06
C GLY A 499 16.33 28.10 -10.18
N ARG A 500 15.93 29.38 -10.10
CA ARG A 500 16.28 30.41 -11.12
C ARG A 500 17.78 30.53 -11.42
N ASN A 501 18.66 30.02 -10.56
CA ASN A 501 20.12 30.09 -10.69
C ASN A 501 20.78 28.80 -11.17
N ASP A 502 20.04 27.71 -11.32
CA ASP A 502 20.58 26.37 -11.56
C ASP A 502 20.86 26.15 -13.06
N PRO A 503 21.62 25.11 -13.45
CA PRO A 503 21.79 24.76 -14.86
C PRO A 503 20.43 24.59 -15.55
N CYS A 504 20.27 25.20 -16.73
CA CYS A 504 19.01 25.12 -17.46
C CYS A 504 18.87 23.73 -18.09
N PRO A 505 17.73 23.03 -17.92
CA PRO A 505 17.59 21.62 -18.34
C PRO A 505 17.91 21.39 -19.82
N CYS A 506 17.60 22.35 -20.71
CA CYS A 506 17.82 22.34 -22.18
C CYS A 506 19.26 22.06 -22.74
N GLY A 507 20.20 21.53 -21.96
CA GLY A 507 21.57 21.23 -22.39
C GLY A 507 22.45 22.45 -22.65
N SER A 508 21.93 23.69 -22.62
CA SER A 508 22.64 24.88 -23.09
C SER A 508 23.81 25.38 -22.21
N GLY A 509 24.10 24.72 -21.09
CA GLY A 509 25.14 25.11 -20.11
C GLY A 509 24.93 26.47 -19.42
N LYS A 510 23.78 27.12 -19.60
CA LYS A 510 23.43 28.44 -19.03
C LYS A 510 22.57 28.28 -17.79
N LYS A 511 22.53 29.30 -16.92
CA LYS A 511 21.58 29.33 -15.78
C LYS A 511 20.13 29.48 -16.26
N PHE A 512 19.17 28.80 -15.62
CA PHE A 512 17.75 28.75 -16.00
C PHE A 512 17.15 30.12 -16.36
N LYS A 513 17.28 31.12 -15.49
CA LYS A 513 16.80 32.51 -15.71
C LYS A 513 17.42 33.28 -16.89
N LYS A 514 18.43 32.73 -17.56
CA LYS A 514 19.08 33.31 -18.75
C LYS A 514 18.77 32.55 -20.03
N CYS A 515 18.09 31.40 -19.93
CA CYS A 515 17.70 30.57 -21.05
C CYS A 515 16.18 30.38 -21.04
N CYS A 516 15.64 29.28 -20.50
CA CYS A 516 14.21 28.95 -20.57
C CYS A 516 13.33 29.71 -19.56
N GLY A 517 13.88 30.17 -18.42
CA GLY A 517 13.17 30.98 -17.44
C GLY A 517 13.17 32.49 -17.74
N LYS A 518 12.81 32.88 -18.97
CA LYS A 518 12.82 34.25 -19.47
C LYS A 518 11.42 34.87 -19.55
#